data_AF-A0A1H9MZ76-F1
#
_entry.id   AF-A0A1H9MZ76-F1
#
_cell.length_a   1.000
_cell.length_b   1.000
_cell.length_c   1.000
_cell.angle_alpha   90.00
_cell.angle_beta   90.00
_cell.angle_gamma   90.00
#
_symmetry.space_group_name_H-M   'P 1'
#
loop_
_entity.id
_entity.type
_entity.pdbx_description
1 polymer ?
#
loop_
_entity_poly.entity_id
_entity_poly.type
_entity_poly.pdbx_seq_one_letter_code
_entity_poly.pdbx_strand_id
1 'polypeptide(L)'
;MTCGKERPLGAPGCYGSALTFKAEAAECKTCVFAANCGPLSAANMAYVRAKLGIVERKTKTAMRAERPKKLDPAPAIQLTSNLPKKVEELLARFERAGIKVTERLSAGENPFEKTPVFMRVACHLLLRLPSGFDRNMLRQALQSKLGWSSATAASHAIQACQALVALGAAEEMNGRLTLKRG
;
A
#
# COMPACT_ATOMS: atom_id res chain seq x y z
N MET A 1 -32.00 -5.50 -29.42
CA MET A 1 -31.79 -4.06 -29.12
C MET A 1 -33.09 -3.50 -28.56
N THR A 2 -33.27 -3.47 -27.23
CA THR A 2 -34.40 -2.74 -26.64
C THR A 2 -33.93 -1.31 -26.33
N CYS A 3 -33.87 -0.50 -27.38
CA CYS A 3 -33.90 0.95 -27.26
C CYS A 3 -35.32 1.31 -26.79
N GLY A 4 -35.45 1.99 -25.65
CA GLY A 4 -36.72 2.57 -25.22
C GLY A 4 -37.31 1.99 -23.94
N LYS A 5 -36.64 2.20 -22.79
CA LYS A 5 -37.44 2.69 -21.66
C LYS A 5 -37.65 4.16 -21.95
N GLU A 6 -38.88 4.53 -22.29
CA GLU A 6 -39.25 5.89 -22.66
C GLU A 6 -38.75 6.84 -21.57
N ARG A 7 -37.97 7.84 -22.00
CA ARG A 7 -37.53 8.89 -21.08
C ARG A 7 -38.78 9.67 -20.66
N PRO A 8 -39.03 9.87 -19.34
CA PRO A 8 -40.18 10.64 -18.91
C PRO A 8 -40.13 12.06 -19.50
N LEU A 9 -41.29 12.60 -19.85
CA LEU A 9 -41.41 13.92 -20.46
C LEU A 9 -40.75 14.96 -19.54
N GLY A 10 -39.82 15.76 -20.07
CA GLY A 10 -39.08 16.77 -19.31
C GLY A 10 -37.87 16.27 -18.51
N ALA A 11 -37.52 14.98 -18.59
CA ALA A 11 -36.31 14.50 -17.92
C ALA A 11 -35.03 15.01 -18.63
N PRO A 12 -33.99 15.38 -17.85
CA PRO A 12 -32.75 15.92 -18.41
C PRO A 12 -31.99 14.86 -19.22
N GLY A 13 -31.10 15.31 -20.10
CA GLY A 13 -30.29 14.42 -20.95
C GLY A 13 -29.42 13.41 -20.18
N CYS A 14 -29.09 13.71 -18.92
CA CYS A 14 -28.33 12.83 -18.03
C CYS A 14 -29.17 11.73 -17.36
N TYR A 15 -30.49 11.75 -17.50
CA TYR A 15 -31.39 10.80 -16.83
C TYR A 15 -31.08 9.36 -17.22
N GLY A 16 -30.78 8.52 -16.22
CA GLY A 16 -30.43 7.12 -16.40
C GLY A 16 -29.05 6.87 -17.02
N SER A 17 -28.21 7.89 -17.20
CA SER A 17 -26.88 7.71 -17.80
C SER A 17 -25.99 6.80 -16.94
N ALA A 18 -25.32 5.85 -17.58
CA ALA A 18 -24.40 4.91 -16.94
C ALA A 18 -23.14 5.58 -16.35
N LEU A 19 -22.78 6.79 -16.82
CA LEU A 19 -21.50 7.43 -16.48
C LEU A 19 -21.64 8.69 -15.63
N THR A 20 -22.79 9.37 -15.71
CA THR A 20 -22.94 10.72 -15.13
C THR A 20 -23.77 10.75 -13.85
N PHE A 21 -24.52 9.69 -13.52
CA PHE A 21 -25.26 9.65 -12.26
C PHE A 21 -24.31 9.45 -11.08
N LYS A 22 -24.42 10.32 -10.08
CA LYS A 22 -23.65 10.27 -8.83
C LYS A 22 -24.58 10.64 -7.67
N ALA A 23 -24.99 9.67 -6.85
CA ALA A 23 -25.98 9.90 -5.79
C ALA A 23 -25.58 10.99 -4.79
N GLU A 24 -24.28 11.18 -4.58
CA GLU A 24 -23.73 12.11 -3.61
C GLU A 24 -23.55 13.53 -4.17
N ALA A 25 -23.55 13.69 -5.49
CA ALA A 25 -23.33 14.97 -6.15
C ALA A 25 -24.51 15.93 -5.93
N ALA A 26 -24.22 17.22 -5.79
CA ALA A 26 -25.22 18.23 -5.45
C ALA A 26 -26.33 18.30 -6.51
N GLU A 27 -25.98 18.16 -7.79
CA GLU A 27 -26.89 18.21 -8.92
C GLU A 27 -27.84 17.01 -8.96
N CYS A 28 -27.38 15.83 -8.52
CA CYS A 28 -28.23 14.65 -8.42
C CYS A 28 -29.15 14.73 -7.20
N LYS A 29 -28.70 15.32 -6.09
CA LYS A 29 -29.53 15.48 -4.88
C LYS A 29 -30.70 16.43 -5.06
N THR A 30 -30.51 17.49 -5.85
CA THR A 30 -31.58 18.47 -6.13
C THR A 30 -32.50 18.04 -7.28
N CYS A 31 -32.15 17.00 -8.02
CA CYS A 31 -32.93 16.53 -9.16
C CYS A 31 -34.19 15.77 -8.74
N VAL A 32 -35.36 16.21 -9.19
CA VAL A 32 -36.67 15.56 -8.94
C VAL A 32 -36.70 14.11 -9.42
N PHE A 33 -35.91 13.78 -10.45
CA PHE A 33 -35.86 12.43 -11.04
C PHE A 33 -34.84 11.49 -10.37
N ALA A 34 -34.11 11.93 -9.34
CA ALA A 34 -32.99 11.17 -8.76
C ALA A 34 -33.39 9.79 -8.24
N ALA A 35 -34.57 9.68 -7.61
CA ALA A 35 -35.09 8.42 -7.07
C ALA A 35 -35.21 7.33 -8.14
N ASN A 36 -35.62 7.70 -9.35
CA ASN A 36 -35.79 6.76 -10.47
C ASN A 36 -34.52 6.64 -11.33
N CYS A 37 -33.60 7.59 -11.24
CA CYS A 37 -32.38 7.64 -12.05
C CYS A 37 -31.35 6.60 -11.60
N GLY A 38 -31.24 6.34 -10.29
CA GLY A 38 -30.24 5.42 -9.73
C GLY A 38 -30.35 3.98 -10.25
N PRO A 39 -31.52 3.32 -10.12
CA PRO A 39 -31.71 1.96 -10.62
C PRO A 39 -31.48 1.85 -12.13
N LEU A 40 -31.89 2.87 -12.89
CA LEU A 40 -31.74 2.90 -14.35
C LEU A 40 -30.27 3.08 -14.77
N SER A 41 -29.54 3.94 -14.09
CA SER A 41 -28.09 4.11 -14.28
C SER A 41 -27.32 2.83 -13.99
N ALA A 42 -27.64 2.14 -12.90
CA ALA A 42 -27.02 0.86 -12.54
C ALA A 42 -27.28 -0.22 -13.60
N ALA A 43 -28.51 -0.33 -14.09
CA ALA A 43 -28.85 -1.26 -15.18
C ALA A 43 -28.09 -0.94 -16.48
N ASN A 44 -27.99 0.34 -16.85
CA ASN A 44 -27.24 0.77 -18.03
C ASN A 44 -25.74 0.55 -17.88
N MET A 45 -25.19 0.74 -16.68
CA MET A 45 -23.78 0.45 -16.39
C MET A 45 -23.47 -1.04 -16.51
N ALA A 46 -24.35 -1.91 -15.99
CA ALA A 46 -24.22 -3.35 -16.15
C ALA A 46 -24.26 -3.77 -17.63
N TYR A 47 -25.18 -3.17 -18.41
CA TYR A 47 -25.28 -3.39 -19.85
C TYR A 47 -24.00 -2.97 -20.60
N VAL A 48 -23.46 -1.78 -20.30
CA VAL A 48 -22.22 -1.27 -20.92
C VAL A 48 -21.04 -2.18 -20.57
N ARG A 49 -20.92 -2.62 -19.32
CA ARG A 49 -19.87 -3.55 -18.88
C ARG A 49 -19.95 -4.89 -19.60
N ALA A 50 -21.16 -5.46 -19.72
CA ALA A 50 -21.38 -6.70 -20.45
C ALA A 50 -20.99 -6.56 -21.93
N LYS A 51 -21.36 -5.46 -22.57
CA LYS A 51 -21.02 -5.18 -23.97
C LYS A 51 -19.51 -5.01 -24.20
N LEU A 52 -18.79 -4.45 -23.23
CA LEU A 52 -17.35 -4.24 -23.28
C LEU A 52 -16.53 -5.44 -22.78
N GLY A 53 -17.17 -6.54 -22.38
CA GLY A 53 -16.49 -7.73 -21.85
C GLY A 53 -15.75 -7.47 -20.52
N ILE A 54 -16.15 -6.44 -19.77
CA ILE A 54 -15.57 -6.14 -18.46
C ILE A 54 -16.14 -7.15 -17.46
N VAL A 55 -15.44 -8.27 -17.30
CA VAL A 55 -15.72 -9.25 -16.25
C VAL A 55 -15.40 -8.59 -14.93
N GLU A 56 -16.42 -8.32 -14.10
CA GLU A 56 -16.21 -7.89 -12.73
C GLU A 56 -15.37 -8.97 -12.04
N ARG A 57 -14.08 -8.69 -11.85
CA ARG A 57 -13.28 -9.46 -10.91
C ARG A 57 -13.99 -9.33 -9.59
N LYS A 58 -14.66 -10.40 -9.16
CA LYS A 58 -15.08 -10.57 -7.76
C LYS A 58 -13.83 -10.39 -6.93
N THR A 59 -13.60 -9.18 -6.47
CA THR A 59 -12.65 -8.93 -5.40
C THR A 59 -13.13 -9.83 -4.30
N LYS A 60 -12.37 -10.89 -4.02
CA LYS A 60 -12.55 -11.66 -2.79
C LYS A 60 -12.44 -10.62 -1.69
N THR A 61 -13.58 -10.19 -1.17
CA THR A 61 -13.68 -9.40 0.03
C THR A 61 -13.12 -10.31 1.11
N ALA A 62 -11.80 -10.27 1.30
CA ALA A 62 -11.22 -10.72 2.54
C ALA A 62 -12.00 -9.97 3.61
N MET A 63 -12.67 -10.71 4.49
CA MET A 63 -13.33 -10.19 5.68
C MET A 63 -12.29 -9.38 6.45
N ARG A 64 -12.17 -8.10 6.11
CA ARG A 64 -11.34 -7.15 6.81
C ARG A 64 -12.20 -6.76 7.99
N ALA A 65 -12.05 -7.49 9.08
CA ALA A 65 -12.54 -7.07 10.39
C ALA A 65 -12.25 -5.57 10.53
N GLU A 66 -13.31 -4.80 10.80
CA GLU A 66 -13.23 -3.35 10.94
C GLU A 66 -12.14 -3.02 11.96
N ARG A 67 -11.01 -2.53 11.46
CA ARG A 67 -9.89 -2.13 12.29
C ARG A 67 -10.28 -0.77 12.86
N PRO A 68 -10.42 -0.62 14.19
CA PRO A 68 -10.85 0.63 14.77
C PRO A 68 -9.88 1.74 14.38
N LYS A 69 -10.47 2.83 13.88
CA LYS A 69 -9.79 4.04 13.47
C LYS A 69 -9.43 4.81 14.75
N LYS A 70 -8.24 4.59 15.30
CA LYS A 70 -7.57 5.57 16.15
C LYS A 70 -6.21 5.90 15.54
N LEU A 71 -6.11 7.16 15.10
CA LEU A 71 -4.83 7.84 14.98
C LEU A 71 -4.32 8.05 16.40
N ASP A 72 -3.17 7.48 16.69
CA ASP A 72 -2.25 7.98 17.71
C ASP A 72 -0.85 7.98 17.07
N PRO A 73 0.01 8.97 17.35
CA PRO A 73 1.40 8.96 16.88
C PRO A 73 2.06 7.67 17.39
N ALA A 74 2.72 6.96 16.47
CA ALA A 74 3.34 5.68 16.77
C ALA A 74 4.19 5.79 18.05
N PRO A 75 3.89 5.02 19.11
CA PRO A 75 4.77 4.97 20.26
C PRO A 75 6.13 4.49 19.75
N ALA A 76 7.21 5.08 20.28
CA ALA A 76 8.54 4.52 20.13
C ALA A 76 8.46 3.06 20.57
N ILE A 77 8.44 2.15 19.60
CA ILE A 77 8.38 0.71 19.86
C ILE A 77 9.71 0.40 20.53
N GLN A 78 9.69 0.36 21.86
CA GLN A 78 10.68 -0.36 22.63
C GLN A 78 10.75 -1.75 22.00
N LEU A 79 11.92 -2.15 21.51
CA LEU A 79 12.20 -3.50 21.02
C LEU A 79 11.98 -4.47 22.19
N THR A 80 10.71 -4.81 22.44
CA THR A 80 10.36 -5.91 23.33
C THR A 80 10.81 -7.19 22.64
N SER A 81 11.30 -8.13 23.44
CA SER A 81 12.06 -9.33 23.05
C SER A 81 11.33 -10.31 22.10
N ASN A 82 10.13 -9.99 21.64
CA ASN A 82 9.35 -10.76 20.69
C ASN A 82 9.31 -10.05 19.34
N LEU A 83 10.12 -10.54 18.40
CA LEU A 83 10.10 -10.08 17.02
C LEU A 83 8.72 -10.39 16.39
N PRO A 84 8.15 -9.51 15.56
CA PRO A 84 6.93 -9.84 14.83
C PRO A 84 7.15 -11.05 13.91
N LYS A 85 6.19 -11.98 13.84
CA LYS A 85 6.27 -13.21 13.01
C LYS A 85 6.77 -12.97 11.57
N LYS A 86 6.35 -11.86 10.94
CA LYS A 86 6.79 -11.52 9.57
C LYS A 86 8.29 -11.18 9.49
N VAL A 87 8.85 -10.60 10.54
CA VAL A 87 10.29 -10.32 10.63
C VAL A 87 11.04 -11.62 10.87
N GLU A 88 10.54 -12.50 11.74
CA GLU A 88 11.11 -13.84 11.96
C GLU A 88 11.16 -14.66 10.66
N GLU A 89 10.05 -14.70 9.91
CA GLU A 89 9.98 -15.36 8.59
C GLU A 89 11.00 -14.77 7.60
N LEU A 90 11.20 -13.45 7.64
CA LEU A 90 12.15 -12.75 6.79
C LEU A 90 13.59 -13.10 7.17
N LEU A 91 13.91 -13.15 8.46
CA LEU A 91 15.22 -13.56 8.98
C LEU A 91 15.53 -15.03 8.62
N ALA A 92 14.58 -15.93 8.85
CA ALA A 92 14.70 -17.34 8.47
C ALA A 92 14.87 -17.53 6.95
N ARG A 93 14.37 -16.60 6.12
CA ARG A 93 14.62 -16.61 4.68
C ARG A 93 16.05 -16.18 4.34
N PHE A 94 16.61 -15.20 5.05
CA PHE A 94 18.00 -14.78 4.84
C PHE A 94 19.00 -15.86 5.26
N GLU A 95 18.73 -16.52 6.38
CA GLU A 95 19.52 -17.64 6.87
C GLU A 95 19.52 -18.81 5.88
N ARG A 96 18.33 -19.24 5.42
CA ARG A 96 18.22 -20.29 4.38
C ARG A 96 18.90 -19.94 3.07
N ALA A 97 18.95 -18.66 2.73
CA ALA A 97 19.63 -18.18 1.53
C ALA A 97 21.16 -18.02 1.73
N GLY A 98 21.68 -18.24 2.95
CA GLY A 98 23.09 -18.06 3.28
C GLY A 98 23.58 -16.62 3.14
N ILE A 99 22.67 -15.64 3.23
CA ILE A 99 23.02 -14.23 3.01
C ILE A 99 23.66 -13.67 4.28
N LYS A 100 24.97 -13.46 4.21
CA LYS A 100 25.75 -12.83 5.28
C LYS A 100 25.64 -11.32 5.25
N VAL A 101 24.52 -10.79 5.77
CA VAL A 101 24.18 -9.36 5.68
C VAL A 101 25.23 -8.46 6.35
N THR A 102 25.68 -8.81 7.55
CA THR A 102 26.62 -8.01 8.35
C THR A 102 28.00 -7.93 7.69
N GLU A 103 28.56 -9.08 7.25
CA GLU A 103 29.87 -9.13 6.59
C GLU A 103 29.90 -8.34 5.27
N ARG A 104 28.83 -8.42 4.47
CA ARG A 104 28.77 -7.70 3.19
C ARG A 104 28.58 -6.20 3.38
N LEU A 105 27.75 -5.80 4.33
CA LEU A 105 27.54 -4.38 4.63
C LEU A 105 28.80 -3.72 5.22
N SER A 106 29.58 -4.43 6.05
CA SER A 106 30.87 -3.90 6.53
C SER A 106 31.91 -3.78 5.41
N ALA A 107 31.87 -4.67 4.41
CA ALA A 107 32.67 -4.58 3.19
C ALA A 107 32.22 -3.46 2.22
N GLY A 108 31.14 -2.73 2.53
CA GLY A 108 30.61 -1.68 1.67
C GLY A 108 29.73 -2.21 0.52
N GLU A 109 29.38 -3.49 0.54
CA GLU A 109 28.57 -4.15 -0.49
C GLU A 109 27.11 -4.32 -0.07
N ASN A 110 26.19 -4.19 -1.02
CA ASN A 110 24.78 -4.45 -0.76
C ASN A 110 24.46 -5.95 -0.91
N PRO A 111 24.05 -6.65 0.16
CA PRO A 111 23.76 -8.08 0.09
C PRO A 111 22.52 -8.41 -0.75
N PHE A 112 21.65 -7.44 -1.06
CA PHE A 112 20.34 -7.66 -1.68
C PHE A 112 20.22 -7.05 -3.07
N GLU A 113 21.19 -7.29 -3.96
CA GLU A 113 21.19 -6.67 -5.29
C GLU A 113 19.97 -7.04 -6.16
N LYS A 114 19.47 -8.28 -6.03
CA LYS A 114 18.30 -8.78 -6.78
C LYS A 114 17.03 -8.83 -5.93
N THR A 115 17.06 -9.56 -4.81
CA THR A 115 15.88 -9.77 -3.97
C THR A 115 16.24 -9.93 -2.48
N PRO A 116 15.39 -9.46 -1.54
CA PRO A 116 14.16 -8.70 -1.78
C PRO A 116 14.42 -7.20 -2.05
N VAL A 117 13.60 -6.60 -2.92
CA VAL A 117 13.84 -5.26 -3.48
C VAL A 117 13.80 -4.14 -2.43
N PHE A 118 12.96 -4.25 -1.40
CA PHE A 118 12.90 -3.22 -0.35
C PHE A 118 14.15 -3.22 0.53
N MET A 119 14.74 -4.40 0.79
CA MET A 119 16.01 -4.49 1.52
C MET A 119 17.16 -3.92 0.71
N ARG A 120 17.13 -4.08 -0.62
CA ARG A 120 18.10 -3.41 -1.50
C ARG A 120 18.13 -1.91 -1.26
N VAL A 121 16.97 -1.27 -1.20
CA VAL A 121 16.85 0.18 -0.96
C VAL A 121 17.35 0.52 0.44
N ALA A 122 16.93 -0.22 1.47
CA ALA A 122 17.37 0.02 2.85
C ALA A 122 18.90 -0.10 3.01
N CYS A 123 19.50 -1.19 2.53
CA CYS A 123 20.94 -1.39 2.56
C CYS A 123 21.69 -0.35 1.73
N HIS A 124 21.15 0.06 0.58
CA HIS A 124 21.75 1.12 -0.22
C HIS A 124 21.78 2.46 0.52
N LEU A 125 20.70 2.81 1.23
CA LEU A 125 20.67 4.01 2.06
C LEU A 125 21.67 3.93 3.23
N LEU A 126 21.77 2.79 3.91
CA LEU A 126 22.79 2.58 4.97
C LEU A 126 24.22 2.79 4.47
N LEU A 127 24.53 2.27 3.28
CA LEU A 127 25.87 2.37 2.68
C LEU A 127 26.19 3.78 2.17
N ARG A 128 25.19 4.51 1.68
CA ARG A 128 25.39 5.84 1.07
C ARG A 128 25.21 7.01 2.04
N LEU A 129 24.57 6.79 3.18
CA LEU A 129 24.31 7.81 4.20
C LEU A 129 25.04 7.47 5.50
N PRO A 130 26.25 8.01 5.74
CA PRO A 130 27.01 7.75 6.96
C PRO A 130 26.26 8.16 8.24
N SER A 131 25.38 9.16 8.15
CA SER A 131 24.54 9.62 9.26
C SER A 131 23.30 8.76 9.50
N GLY A 132 23.15 7.66 8.74
CA GLY A 132 21.98 6.80 8.77
C GLY A 132 20.74 7.44 8.13
N PHE A 133 19.61 6.77 8.30
CA PHE A 133 18.31 7.27 7.84
C PHE A 133 17.22 7.03 8.89
N ASP A 134 16.17 7.84 8.85
CA ASP A 134 14.97 7.59 9.63
C ASP A 134 13.94 6.75 8.85
N ARG A 135 12.93 6.23 9.57
CA ARG A 135 11.89 5.37 9.01
C ARG A 135 11.04 6.08 7.94
N ASN A 136 10.84 7.40 8.07
CA ASN A 136 10.04 8.18 7.11
C ASN A 136 10.79 8.37 5.79
N MET A 137 12.11 8.57 5.85
CA MET A 137 12.99 8.64 4.69
C MET A 137 12.98 7.32 3.93
N LEU A 138 13.13 6.18 4.62
CA LEU A 138 13.03 4.87 3.97
C LEU A 138 11.66 4.66 3.33
N ARG A 139 10.57 5.02 4.03
CA ARG A 139 9.22 4.98 3.45
C ARG A 139 9.13 5.79 2.16
N GLN A 140 9.56 7.06 2.17
CA GLN A 140 9.53 7.92 0.98
C GLN A 140 10.38 7.35 -0.15
N ALA A 141 11.55 6.80 0.16
CA ALA A 141 12.42 6.14 -0.83
C ALA A 141 11.74 4.93 -1.47
N LEU A 142 11.05 4.09 -0.67
CA LEU A 142 10.29 2.95 -1.19
C LEU A 142 9.12 3.39 -2.07
N GLN A 143 8.42 4.47 -1.71
CA GLN A 143 7.35 5.02 -2.55
C GLN A 143 7.90 5.55 -3.88
N SER A 144 8.96 6.36 -3.83
CA SER A 144 9.55 6.98 -5.02
C SER A 144 10.19 5.95 -5.96
N LYS A 145 10.93 4.98 -5.43
CA LYS A 145 11.67 4.01 -6.25
C LYS A 145 10.86 2.81 -6.69
N LEU A 146 9.86 2.39 -5.90
CA LEU A 146 9.08 1.17 -6.19
C LEU A 146 7.62 1.46 -6.56
N GLY A 147 7.18 2.72 -6.53
CA GLY A 147 5.79 3.10 -6.80
C GLY A 147 4.80 2.56 -5.78
N TRP A 148 5.25 2.22 -4.57
CA TRP A 148 4.39 1.63 -3.54
C TRP A 148 3.47 2.66 -2.87
N SER A 149 2.31 2.18 -2.42
CA SER A 149 1.41 2.99 -1.60
C SER A 149 2.08 3.38 -0.27
N SER A 150 1.63 4.48 0.35
CA SER A 150 2.15 4.95 1.65
C SER A 150 2.05 3.88 2.73
N ALA A 151 0.91 3.17 2.79
CA ALA A 151 0.69 2.10 3.77
C ALA A 151 1.62 0.90 3.54
N THR A 152 1.79 0.46 2.27
CA THR A 152 2.68 -0.64 1.92
C THR A 152 4.13 -0.30 2.24
N ALA A 153 4.58 0.89 1.85
CA ALA A 153 5.94 1.36 2.10
C ALA A 153 6.24 1.50 3.60
N ALA A 154 5.29 2.02 4.39
CA ALA A 154 5.44 2.13 5.84
C ALA A 154 5.63 0.75 6.50
N SER A 155 4.81 -0.24 6.13
CA SER A 155 4.93 -1.59 6.68
C SER A 155 6.27 -2.25 6.36
N HIS A 156 6.79 -2.07 5.14
CA HIS A 156 8.07 -2.65 4.75
C HIS A 156 9.26 -1.89 5.34
N ALA A 157 9.16 -0.58 5.51
CA ALA A 157 10.19 0.20 6.20
C ALA A 157 10.37 -0.28 7.65
N ILE A 158 9.27 -0.51 8.38
CA ILE A 158 9.31 -1.05 9.74
C ILE A 158 9.98 -2.44 9.76
N GLN A 159 9.56 -3.35 8.87
CA GLN A 159 10.14 -4.69 8.78
C GLN A 159 11.64 -4.66 8.45
N ALA A 160 12.07 -3.79 7.53
CA ALA A 160 13.47 -3.65 7.15
C ALA A 160 14.32 -3.15 8.31
N CYS A 161 13.87 -2.09 9.02
CA CYS A 161 14.58 -1.57 10.19
C CYS A 161 14.71 -2.63 11.28
N GLN A 162 13.62 -3.32 11.62
CA GLN A 162 13.63 -4.37 12.65
C GLN A 162 14.54 -5.55 12.25
N ALA A 163 14.49 -5.99 10.99
CA ALA A 163 15.34 -7.07 10.50
C ALA A 163 16.83 -6.68 10.54
N LEU A 164 17.19 -5.46 10.15
CA LEU A 164 18.58 -4.98 10.15
C LEU A 164 19.15 -4.88 11.57
N VAL A 165 18.35 -4.43 12.54
CA VAL A 165 18.74 -4.40 13.95
C VAL A 165 18.88 -5.82 14.50
N ALA A 166 17.92 -6.71 14.21
CA ALA A 166 17.95 -8.10 14.67
C ALA A 166 19.15 -8.90 14.12
N LEU A 167 19.58 -8.61 12.88
CA LEU A 167 20.80 -9.19 12.28
C LEU A 167 22.09 -8.61 12.86
N GLY A 168 22.02 -7.57 13.69
CA GLY A 168 23.19 -6.85 14.19
C GLY A 168 23.94 -6.05 13.12
N ALA A 169 23.33 -5.84 11.94
CA ALA A 169 23.94 -5.10 10.84
C ALA A 169 23.80 -3.58 11.01
N ALA A 170 22.80 -3.15 11.79
CA ALA A 170 22.53 -1.75 12.08
C ALA A 170 22.12 -1.57 13.54
N GLU A 171 22.25 -0.34 14.02
CA GLU A 171 21.78 0.09 15.33
C GLU A 171 20.90 1.32 15.21
N GLU A 172 19.99 1.51 16.17
CA GLU A 172 19.09 2.67 16.20
C GLU A 172 19.65 3.72 17.18
N MET A 173 20.08 4.86 16.65
CA MET A 173 20.60 6.00 17.41
C MET A 173 19.77 7.25 17.08
N ASN A 174 19.19 7.90 18.10
CA ASN A 174 18.39 9.13 17.93
C ASN A 174 17.26 9.00 16.89
N GLY A 175 16.60 7.84 16.83
CA GLY A 175 15.52 7.56 15.86
C GLY A 175 15.99 7.38 14.42
N ARG A 176 17.30 7.28 14.20
CA ARG A 176 17.92 6.96 12.92
C ARG A 176 18.58 5.60 12.99
N LEU A 177 18.51 4.88 11.87
CA LEU A 177 19.18 3.61 11.69
C LEU A 177 20.56 3.87 11.07
N THR A 178 21.61 3.53 11.80
CA THR A 178 23.02 3.67 11.40
C THR A 178 23.68 2.30 11.26
N LEU A 179 24.66 2.20 10.37
CA LEU A 179 25.41 0.95 10.18
C LEU A 179 26.28 0.69 11.41
N LYS A 180 26.16 -0.51 11.98
CA LYS A 180 26.96 -0.89 13.15
C LYS A 180 28.40 -1.12 12.69
N ARG A 181 29.31 -0.25 13.10
CA ARG A 181 30.75 -0.41 12.84
C ARG A 181 31.31 -1.26 13.98
N GLY A 182 31.60 -2.52 13.68
CA GLY A 182 32.35 -3.42 14.57
C GLY A 182 33.82 -3.05 14.62
#